data_AF-A0AAN7XNH5-F1
#
_entry.id   AF-A0AAN7XNH5-F1
#
_cell.length_a   1.000
_cell.length_b   1.000
_cell.length_c   1.000
_cell.angle_alpha   90.00
_cell.angle_beta   90.00
_cell.angle_gamma   90.00
#
_symmetry.space_group_name_H-M   'P 1'
#
loop_
_entity.id
_entity.type
_entity.pdbx_description
1 polymer ?
#
loop_
_entity_poly.entity_id
_entity_poly.type
_entity_poly.pdbx_seq_one_letter_code
_entity_poly.pdbx_strand_id
1 'polypeptide(L)'
;MRLPAISIASTPVWIPQNTHPVRQSRCLVVTQTTFPCISDSARLWASTQSIPRLNPLHPPSVHKRIVSLETPAVHHHNHQRTLIMQRREHQRYHQVWRKPFYGSSGERDEYRKEMLEHLKRQMEEKCISLKLQLASKVKEAEYVREVDRLALSSERELRIQHSKAMTAYRDENKRLMEQSWRDRALTRSQENLKERELLCLNPINWSGTLK
;
A
#
# COMPACT_ATOMS: atom_id res chain seq x y z
N MET A 1 -24.98 15.60 8.76
CA MET A 1 -23.63 15.00 8.77
C MET A 1 -23.76 13.54 8.33
N ARG A 2 -23.52 13.22 7.05
CA ARG A 2 -23.59 11.84 6.52
C ARG A 2 -22.22 11.19 6.71
N LEU A 3 -22.18 10.04 7.36
CA LEU A 3 -20.96 9.22 7.47
C LEU A 3 -20.70 8.48 6.14
N PRO A 4 -19.43 8.32 5.71
CA PRO A 4 -19.12 7.58 4.49
C PRO A 4 -19.32 6.08 4.72
N ALA A 5 -20.09 5.45 3.82
CA ALA A 5 -20.26 4.01 3.79
C ALA A 5 -18.93 3.34 3.40
N ILE A 6 -18.40 2.52 4.30
CA ILE A 6 -17.19 1.73 4.08
C ILE A 6 -17.54 0.62 3.10
N SER A 7 -17.15 0.78 1.83
CA SER A 7 -17.26 -0.26 0.81
C SER A 7 -16.12 -1.25 1.01
N ILE A 8 -16.46 -2.49 1.39
CA ILE A 8 -15.49 -3.56 1.58
C ILE A 8 -15.10 -4.06 0.19
N ALA A 9 -13.82 -3.89 -0.19
CA ALA A 9 -13.28 -4.41 -1.43
C ALA A 9 -13.46 -5.94 -1.46
N SER A 10 -14.44 -6.39 -2.23
CA SER A 10 -14.73 -7.81 -2.43
C SER A 10 -13.66 -8.38 -3.36
N THR A 11 -12.84 -9.29 -2.86
CA THR A 11 -11.90 -10.04 -3.68
C THR A 11 -12.69 -10.81 -4.75
N PRO A 12 -12.41 -10.63 -6.05
CA PRO A 12 -13.12 -11.40 -7.07
C PRO A 12 -12.67 -12.87 -6.96
N VAL A 13 -13.60 -13.74 -6.62
CA VAL A 13 -13.43 -15.19 -6.77
C VAL A 13 -13.37 -15.46 -8.26
N TRP A 14 -12.19 -15.80 -8.77
CA TRP A 14 -11.98 -16.19 -10.15
C TRP A 14 -12.52 -17.60 -10.34
N ILE A 15 -13.76 -17.70 -10.83
CA ILE A 15 -14.37 -18.97 -11.24
C ILE A 15 -13.81 -19.30 -12.63
N PRO A 16 -13.18 -20.47 -12.85
CA PRO A 16 -12.75 -20.87 -14.19
C PRO A 16 -13.97 -21.07 -15.09
N GLN A 17 -14.38 -20.03 -15.82
CA GLN A 17 -15.25 -20.17 -16.97
C GLN A 17 -14.40 -20.77 -18.09
N ASN A 18 -14.30 -22.10 -18.14
CA ASN A 18 -14.06 -22.90 -19.35
C ASN A 18 -13.98 -24.38 -18.96
N THR A 19 -15.11 -24.93 -18.53
CA THR A 19 -15.37 -26.37 -18.71
C THR A 19 -16.47 -26.48 -19.75
N HIS A 20 -16.07 -26.84 -20.97
CA HIS A 20 -17.03 -27.25 -22.00
C HIS A 20 -17.89 -28.39 -21.44
N PRO A 21 -19.20 -28.42 -21.70
CA PRO A 21 -20.03 -29.53 -21.27
C PRO A 21 -19.49 -30.81 -21.92
N VAL A 22 -19.03 -31.75 -21.09
CA VAL A 22 -18.70 -33.11 -21.52
C VAL A 22 -20.01 -33.72 -22.00
N ARG A 23 -20.17 -33.77 -23.33
CA ARG A 23 -21.26 -34.47 -23.99
C ARG A 23 -21.15 -35.95 -23.60
N GLN A 24 -21.90 -36.36 -22.59
CA GLN A 24 -22.12 -37.76 -22.29
C GLN A 24 -22.94 -38.37 -23.43
N SER A 25 -22.27 -38.79 -24.51
CA SER A 25 -22.90 -39.68 -25.48
C SER A 25 -23.03 -41.06 -24.82
N ARG A 26 -24.17 -41.31 -24.18
CA ARG A 26 -24.63 -42.69 -23.96
C ARG A 26 -24.93 -43.28 -25.33
N CYS A 27 -23.92 -43.87 -25.96
CA CYS A 27 -24.14 -44.75 -27.09
C CYS A 27 -24.53 -46.11 -26.51
N LEU A 28 -25.83 -46.42 -26.50
CA LEU A 28 -26.30 -47.79 -26.35
C LEU A 28 -25.86 -48.54 -27.62
N VAL A 29 -24.68 -49.16 -27.57
CA VAL A 29 -24.23 -50.04 -28.65
C VAL A 29 -25.02 -51.34 -28.52
N VAL A 30 -26.18 -51.39 -29.18
CA VAL A 30 -26.86 -52.66 -29.47
C VAL A 30 -25.92 -53.45 -30.37
N THR A 31 -25.33 -54.51 -29.83
CA THR A 31 -24.47 -55.41 -30.60
C THR A 31 -25.37 -56.24 -31.52
N GLN A 32 -25.43 -55.89 -32.80
CA GLN A 32 -26.00 -56.80 -33.80
C GLN A 32 -24.97 -57.93 -34.02
N THR A 33 -25.32 -59.16 -33.65
CA THR A 33 -24.57 -60.36 -34.00
C THR A 33 -24.84 -60.72 -35.45
N THR A 34 -24.17 -60.05 -36.38
CA THR A 34 -24.02 -60.55 -37.75
C THR A 34 -22.75 -61.40 -37.83
N PHE A 35 -22.93 -62.68 -38.11
CA PHE A 35 -21.83 -63.60 -38.45
C PHE A 35 -21.10 -63.11 -39.71
N PRO A 36 -19.76 -63.27 -39.80
CA PRO A 36 -19.04 -62.88 -40.99
C PRO A 36 -19.38 -63.83 -42.15
N CYS A 37 -19.82 -63.24 -43.26
CA CYS A 37 -19.84 -63.91 -44.55
C CYS A 37 -18.39 -64.14 -44.98
N ILE A 38 -17.94 -65.39 -44.97
CA ILE A 38 -16.62 -65.78 -45.46
C ILE A 38 -16.66 -65.67 -46.98
N SER A 39 -16.11 -64.59 -47.53
CA SER A 39 -15.86 -64.47 -48.97
C SER A 39 -14.61 -65.28 -49.32
N ASP A 40 -14.78 -66.24 -50.23
CA ASP A 40 -13.73 -67.10 -50.79
C ASP A 40 -12.59 -66.27 -51.40
N SER A 41 -11.52 -66.06 -50.64
CA SER A 41 -10.24 -65.57 -51.15
C SER A 41 -9.33 -66.74 -51.54
N ALA A 42 -9.90 -67.76 -52.18
CA ALA A 42 -9.18 -68.88 -52.77
C ALA A 42 -9.04 -68.66 -54.28
N ARG A 43 -8.25 -67.67 -54.68
CA ARG A 43 -7.62 -67.55 -56.01
C ARG A 43 -6.66 -66.37 -55.97
N LEU A 44 -5.50 -66.53 -56.61
CA LEU A 44 -4.35 -65.61 -56.67
C LEU A 44 -3.24 -65.84 -55.63
N TRP A 45 -2.89 -67.10 -55.35
CA TRP A 45 -1.54 -67.45 -54.88
C TRP A 45 -0.72 -68.00 -56.05
N ALA A 46 -0.45 -67.12 -57.01
CA ALA A 46 0.57 -67.32 -58.05
C ALA A 46 0.89 -65.96 -58.69
N SER A 47 1.48 -65.06 -57.90
CA SER A 47 2.13 -63.85 -58.41
C SER A 47 3.12 -63.39 -57.34
N THR A 48 4.40 -63.41 -57.66
CA THR A 48 5.46 -62.71 -56.93
C THR A 48 5.06 -61.24 -56.73
N GLN A 49 4.61 -60.88 -55.53
CA GLN A 49 4.29 -59.49 -55.19
C GLN A 49 5.23 -59.03 -54.08
N SER A 50 6.09 -58.07 -54.43
CA SER A 50 6.95 -57.36 -53.50
C SER A 50 6.11 -56.74 -52.38
N ILE A 51 6.55 -56.83 -51.12
CA ILE A 51 5.96 -56.10 -50.00
C ILE A 51 5.97 -54.60 -50.37
N PRO A 52 4.81 -53.92 -50.48
CA PRO A 52 4.80 -52.51 -50.83
C PRO A 52 5.47 -51.70 -49.72
N ARG A 53 6.35 -50.76 -50.09
CA ARG A 53 7.00 -49.82 -49.16
C ARG A 53 5.91 -49.02 -48.43
N LEU A 54 5.76 -49.24 -47.13
CA LEU A 54 4.81 -48.52 -46.29
C LEU A 54 5.20 -47.03 -46.22
N ASN A 55 4.28 -46.13 -46.58
CA ASN A 55 4.50 -44.70 -46.44
C ASN A 55 4.31 -44.29 -44.96
N PRO A 56 5.35 -43.82 -44.25
CA PRO A 56 5.23 -43.46 -42.84
C PRO A 56 4.31 -42.27 -42.57
N LEU A 57 4.04 -41.43 -43.57
CA LEU A 57 3.12 -40.28 -43.46
C LEU A 57 1.65 -40.66 -43.67
N HIS A 58 1.38 -41.85 -44.21
CA HIS A 58 0.03 -42.35 -44.45
C HIS A 58 -0.07 -43.83 -44.05
N PRO A 59 -0.18 -44.12 -42.74
CA PRO A 59 -0.42 -45.48 -42.29
C PRO A 59 -1.76 -45.98 -42.85
N PRO A 60 -1.84 -47.24 -43.30
CA PRO A 60 -3.06 -47.79 -43.87
C PRO A 60 -4.21 -47.70 -42.86
N SER A 61 -5.39 -47.34 -43.35
CA SER A 61 -6.64 -47.22 -42.58
C SER A 61 -7.21 -48.59 -42.22
N VAL A 62 -6.38 -49.44 -41.61
CA VAL A 62 -6.81 -50.72 -41.05
C VAL A 62 -7.62 -50.41 -39.81
N HIS A 63 -8.76 -51.07 -39.64
CA HIS A 63 -9.52 -51.01 -38.39
C HIS A 63 -8.57 -51.39 -37.25
N LYS A 64 -8.24 -50.41 -36.40
CA LYS A 64 -7.43 -50.65 -35.20
C LYS A 64 -8.14 -51.73 -34.41
N ARG A 65 -7.43 -52.81 -34.06
CA ARG A 65 -7.99 -53.88 -33.24
C ARG A 65 -8.55 -53.24 -31.96
N ILE A 66 -9.87 -53.30 -31.77
CA ILE A 66 -10.57 -52.70 -30.62
C ILE A 66 -10.43 -53.60 -29.37
N VAL A 67 -9.90 -54.81 -29.56
CA VAL A 67 -9.74 -55.81 -28.50
C VAL A 67 -8.46 -55.54 -27.72
N SER A 68 -8.59 -55.37 -26.41
CA SER A 68 -7.48 -55.37 -25.48
C SER A 68 -6.76 -56.71 -25.55
N LEU A 69 -5.46 -56.68 -25.83
CA LEU A 69 -4.59 -57.86 -25.82
C LEU A 69 -4.16 -58.28 -24.40
N GLU A 70 -4.67 -57.55 -23.40
CA GLU A 70 -4.35 -57.80 -22.00
C GLU A 70 -5.08 -59.05 -21.49
N THR A 71 -4.35 -59.91 -20.81
CA THR A 71 -4.95 -61.00 -20.04
C THR A 71 -5.86 -60.41 -18.95
N PRO A 72 -7.01 -61.03 -18.61
CA PRO A 72 -7.92 -60.53 -17.58
C PRO A 72 -7.26 -60.20 -16.23
N ALA A 73 -6.24 -60.97 -15.83
CA ALA A 73 -5.46 -60.71 -14.62
C ALA A 73 -4.65 -59.39 -14.68
N VAL A 74 -4.04 -59.09 -15.82
CA VAL A 74 -3.27 -57.85 -16.04
C VAL A 74 -4.22 -56.65 -16.05
N HIS A 75 -5.36 -56.78 -16.73
CA HIS A 75 -6.39 -55.75 -16.74
C HIS A 75 -6.92 -55.46 -15.33
N HIS A 76 -7.17 -56.50 -14.53
CA HIS A 76 -7.60 -56.35 -13.14
C HIS A 76 -6.54 -55.64 -12.28
N HIS A 77 -5.28 -56.02 -12.41
CA HIS A 77 -4.17 -55.37 -11.70
C HIS A 77 -4.05 -53.88 -12.04
N ASN A 78 -4.09 -53.54 -13.34
CA ASN A 78 -4.04 -52.16 -13.82
C ASN A 78 -5.22 -51.34 -13.31
N HIS A 79 -6.42 -51.91 -13.30
CA HIS A 79 -7.62 -51.27 -12.75
C HIS A 79 -7.47 -50.98 -11.25
N GLN A 80 -7.00 -51.95 -10.45
CA GLN A 80 -6.75 -51.76 -9.03
C GLN A 80 -5.72 -50.67 -8.77
N ARG A 81 -4.63 -50.64 -9.55
CA ARG A 81 -3.58 -49.62 -9.45
C ARG A 81 -4.13 -48.22 -9.71
N THR A 82 -4.95 -48.05 -10.75
CA THR A 82 -5.60 -46.77 -11.06
C THR A 82 -6.48 -46.30 -9.91
N LEU A 83 -7.30 -47.19 -9.33
CA LEU A 83 -8.15 -46.84 -8.19
C LEU A 83 -7.33 -46.43 -6.96
N ILE A 84 -6.24 -47.13 -6.67
CA ILE A 84 -5.34 -46.79 -5.56
C ILE A 84 -4.72 -45.41 -5.79
N MET A 85 -4.25 -45.11 -7.00
CA MET A 85 -3.69 -43.81 -7.34
C MET A 85 -4.72 -42.69 -7.18
N GLN A 86 -5.94 -42.87 -7.70
CA GLN A 86 -7.03 -41.90 -7.57
C GLN A 86 -7.37 -41.63 -6.10
N ARG A 87 -7.46 -42.68 -5.27
CA ARG A 87 -7.72 -42.54 -3.82
C ARG A 87 -6.59 -41.79 -3.11
N ARG A 88 -5.34 -42.08 -3.45
CA ARG A 88 -4.17 -41.40 -2.87
C ARG A 88 -4.15 -39.91 -3.23
N GLU A 89 -4.41 -39.58 -4.49
CA GLU A 89 -4.44 -38.18 -4.93
C GLU A 89 -5.59 -37.41 -4.28
N HIS A 90 -6.78 -38.03 -4.19
CA HIS A 90 -7.89 -37.48 -3.42
C HIS A 90 -7.51 -37.25 -1.96
N GLN A 91 -6.91 -38.23 -1.29
CA GLN A 91 -6.47 -38.04 0.10
C GLN A 91 -5.45 -36.91 0.23
N ARG A 92 -4.45 -36.85 -0.64
CA ARG A 92 -3.43 -35.79 -0.63
C ARG A 92 -4.04 -34.40 -0.81
N TYR A 93 -4.92 -34.23 -1.79
CA TYR A 93 -5.58 -32.95 -2.05
C TYR A 93 -6.46 -32.52 -0.87
N HIS A 94 -7.16 -33.48 -0.25
CA HIS A 94 -8.10 -33.21 0.84
C HIS A 94 -7.47 -33.06 2.22
N GLN A 95 -6.22 -33.48 2.42
CA GLN A 95 -5.56 -33.52 3.72
C GLN A 95 -5.52 -32.18 4.45
N VAL A 96 -5.31 -31.07 3.74
CA VAL A 96 -5.10 -29.74 4.36
C VAL A 96 -6.38 -29.22 5.04
N TRP A 97 -7.53 -29.36 4.37
CA TRP A 97 -8.83 -28.85 4.82
C TRP A 97 -9.62 -29.88 5.62
N ARG A 98 -9.18 -31.14 5.62
CA ARG A 98 -9.69 -32.17 6.52
C ARG A 98 -9.37 -31.87 7.98
N LYS A 99 -8.17 -31.36 8.29
CA LYS A 99 -7.63 -31.22 9.65
C LYS A 99 -8.58 -30.54 10.66
N PRO A 100 -9.27 -29.43 10.36
CA PRO A 100 -10.08 -28.74 11.35
C PRO A 100 -11.33 -29.52 11.81
N PHE A 101 -11.95 -30.30 10.91
CA PHE A 101 -13.26 -30.92 11.16
C PHE A 101 -13.23 -32.45 11.16
N TYR A 102 -12.48 -33.04 10.22
CA TYR A 102 -12.48 -34.47 9.92
C TYR A 102 -11.13 -35.15 10.22
N GLY A 103 -10.18 -34.43 10.80
CA GLY A 103 -8.90 -34.95 11.27
C GLY A 103 -9.02 -35.81 12.53
N SER A 104 -7.92 -36.44 12.90
CA SER A 104 -7.77 -37.14 14.18
C SER A 104 -7.93 -36.16 15.34
N SER A 105 -8.21 -36.64 16.56
CA SER A 105 -8.34 -35.77 17.74
C SER A 105 -7.12 -34.85 17.92
N GLY A 106 -5.91 -35.40 17.83
CA GLY A 106 -4.65 -34.63 17.93
C GLY A 106 -4.52 -33.54 16.87
N GLU A 107 -4.82 -33.85 15.59
CA GLU A 107 -4.73 -32.87 14.49
C GLU A 107 -5.70 -31.69 14.70
N ARG A 108 -6.89 -31.95 15.25
CA ARG A 108 -7.86 -30.88 15.57
C ARG A 108 -7.38 -30.00 16.72
N ASP A 109 -6.74 -30.59 17.72
CA ASP A 109 -6.22 -29.84 18.87
C ASP A 109 -4.99 -29.00 18.50
N GLU A 110 -4.11 -29.52 17.66
CA GLU A 110 -3.00 -28.76 17.06
C GLU A 110 -3.52 -27.56 16.26
N TYR A 111 -4.52 -27.76 15.39
CA TYR A 111 -5.13 -26.68 14.62
C TYR A 111 -5.72 -25.59 15.53
N ARG A 112 -6.45 -25.97 16.59
CA ARG A 112 -6.99 -25.00 17.56
C ARG A 112 -5.88 -24.24 18.26
N LYS A 113 -4.80 -24.93 18.65
CA LYS A 113 -3.64 -24.31 19.28
C LYS A 113 -2.96 -23.31 18.34
N GLU A 114 -2.73 -23.67 17.09
CA GLU A 114 -2.15 -22.78 16.07
C GLU A 114 -3.02 -21.54 15.81
N MET A 115 -4.34 -21.72 15.77
CA MET A 115 -5.30 -20.63 15.60
C MET A 115 -5.29 -19.67 16.79
N LEU A 116 -5.29 -20.19 18.02
CA LEU A 116 -5.19 -19.39 19.24
C LEU A 116 -3.85 -18.64 19.32
N GLU A 117 -2.76 -19.30 18.93
CA GLU A 117 -1.43 -18.70 18.89
C GLU A 117 -1.35 -17.56 17.85
N HIS A 118 -1.93 -17.74 16.67
CA HIS A 118 -2.07 -16.67 15.68
C HIS A 118 -2.86 -15.48 16.22
N LEU A 119 -4.01 -15.74 16.85
CA LEU A 119 -4.84 -14.69 17.43
C LEU A 119 -4.08 -13.92 18.52
N LYS A 120 -3.35 -14.64 19.38
CA LYS A 120 -2.52 -14.04 20.44
C LYS A 120 -1.45 -13.12 19.85
N ARG A 121 -0.73 -13.57 18.80
CA ARG A 121 0.27 -12.74 18.11
C ARG A 121 -0.36 -11.49 17.50
N GLN A 122 -1.50 -11.63 16.83
CA GLN A 122 -2.22 -10.48 16.26
C GLN A 122 -2.62 -9.47 17.34
N MET A 123 -3.12 -9.93 18.48
CA MET A 123 -3.46 -9.06 19.61
C MET A 123 -2.22 -8.35 20.18
N GLU A 124 -1.11 -9.06 20.32
CA GLU A 124 0.14 -8.50 20.82
C GLU A 124 0.72 -7.45 19.87
N GLU A 125 0.79 -7.76 18.57
CA GLU A 125 1.22 -6.83 17.52
C GLU A 125 0.37 -5.55 17.51
N LYS A 126 -0.97 -5.70 17.62
CA LYS A 126 -1.87 -4.55 17.70
C LYS A 126 -1.64 -3.73 18.97
N CYS A 127 -1.43 -4.38 20.11
CA CYS A 127 -1.13 -3.70 21.36
C CYS A 127 0.19 -2.92 21.28
N ILE A 128 1.25 -3.52 20.74
CA ILE A 128 2.55 -2.87 20.53
C ILE A 128 2.40 -1.67 19.58
N SER A 129 1.69 -1.85 18.47
CA SER A 129 1.43 -0.78 17.50
C SER A 129 0.73 0.42 18.15
N LEU A 130 -0.32 0.17 18.94
CA LEU A 130 -1.04 1.24 19.65
C LEU A 130 -0.16 1.95 20.68
N LYS A 131 0.66 1.21 21.44
CA LYS A 131 1.61 1.81 22.40
C LYS A 131 2.63 2.71 21.69
N LEU A 132 3.17 2.27 20.55
CA LEU A 132 4.10 3.06 19.76
C LEU A 132 3.45 4.32 19.17
N GLN A 133 2.23 4.20 18.65
CA GLN A 133 1.45 5.35 18.17
C GLN A 133 1.20 6.37 19.28
N LEU A 134 0.77 5.91 20.46
CA LEU A 134 0.55 6.79 21.60
C LEU A 134 1.85 7.48 22.04
N ALA A 135 2.96 6.75 22.13
CA ALA A 135 4.26 7.32 22.45
C ALA A 135 4.71 8.37 21.42
N SER A 136 4.48 8.15 20.13
CA SER A 136 4.73 9.15 19.08
C SER A 136 3.89 10.41 19.29
N LYS A 137 2.59 10.24 19.57
CA LYS A 137 1.67 11.36 19.78
C LYS A 137 2.02 12.18 21.01
N VAL A 138 2.47 11.54 22.09
CA VAL A 138 2.96 12.24 23.29
C VAL A 138 4.20 13.08 22.94
N LYS A 139 5.18 12.51 22.23
CA LYS A 139 6.38 13.25 21.80
C LYS A 139 6.04 14.42 20.88
N GLU A 140 5.14 14.23 19.92
CA GLU A 140 4.63 15.30 19.03
C GLU A 140 3.98 16.42 19.85
N ALA A 141 3.15 16.08 20.85
CA ALA A 141 2.49 17.06 21.70
C ALA A 141 3.48 17.83 22.59
N GLU A 142 4.48 17.15 23.16
CA GLU A 142 5.56 17.78 23.93
C GLU A 142 6.37 18.74 23.06
N TYR A 143 6.69 18.34 21.83
CA TYR A 143 7.39 19.19 20.88
C TYR A 143 6.61 20.47 20.56
N VAL A 144 5.31 20.34 20.23
CA VAL A 144 4.45 21.51 19.95
C VAL A 144 4.38 22.45 21.16
N ARG A 145 4.21 21.90 22.36
CA ARG A 145 4.20 22.70 23.60
C ARG A 145 5.50 23.48 23.80
N GLU A 146 6.64 22.88 23.51
CA GLU A 146 7.94 23.53 23.65
C GLU A 146 8.15 24.62 22.59
N VAL A 147 7.73 24.37 21.35
CA VAL A 147 7.73 25.38 20.29
C VAL A 147 6.88 26.59 20.68
N ASP A 148 5.67 26.37 21.16
CA ASP A 148 4.78 27.45 21.62
C ASP A 148 5.39 28.23 22.78
N ARG A 149 6.01 27.54 23.75
CA ARG A 149 6.70 28.17 24.88
C ARG A 149 7.82 29.10 24.40
N LEU A 150 8.62 28.67 23.43
CA LEU A 150 9.71 29.45 22.84
C LEU A 150 9.18 30.62 21.99
N ALA A 151 8.09 30.43 21.25
CA ALA A 151 7.44 31.50 20.50
C ALA A 151 6.99 32.63 21.44
N LEU A 152 6.29 32.28 22.52
CA LEU A 152 5.83 33.25 23.53
C LEU A 152 6.99 33.98 24.24
N SER A 153 8.08 33.27 24.55
CA SER A 153 9.25 33.91 25.18
C SER A 153 9.95 34.86 24.22
N SER A 154 10.12 34.48 22.96
CA SER A 154 10.73 35.33 21.94
C SER A 154 9.89 36.57 21.64
N GLU A 155 8.57 36.44 21.55
CA GLU A 155 7.67 37.57 21.34
C GLU A 155 7.71 38.54 22.53
N ARG A 156 7.72 38.02 23.76
CA ARG A 156 7.89 38.85 24.97
C ARG A 156 9.19 39.64 24.93
N GLU A 157 10.30 38.99 24.56
CA GLU A 157 11.60 39.66 24.44
C GLU A 157 11.56 40.75 23.38
N LEU A 158 10.99 40.48 22.20
CA LEU A 158 10.84 41.47 21.14
C LEU A 158 10.02 42.70 21.60
N ARG A 159 8.93 42.49 22.34
CA ARG A 159 8.14 43.60 22.91
C ARG A 159 8.96 44.43 23.90
N ILE A 160 9.75 43.79 24.76
CA ILE A 160 10.62 44.47 25.72
C ILE A 160 11.68 45.28 24.98
N GLN A 161 12.35 44.69 23.98
CA GLN A 161 13.38 45.36 23.20
C GLN A 161 12.82 46.55 22.42
N HIS A 162 11.65 46.38 21.80
CA HIS A 162 10.95 47.47 21.12
C HIS A 162 10.59 48.61 22.09
N SER A 163 10.05 48.29 23.27
CA SER A 163 9.73 49.30 24.30
C SER A 163 10.98 50.03 24.79
N LYS A 164 12.09 49.32 25.01
CA LYS A 164 13.38 49.92 25.40
C LYS A 164 13.90 50.86 24.32
N ALA A 165 13.92 50.41 23.07
CA ALA A 165 14.34 51.22 21.93
C ALA A 165 13.49 52.49 21.83
N MET A 166 12.17 52.37 21.97
CA MET A 166 11.26 53.52 21.89
C MET A 166 11.44 54.52 23.03
N THR A 167 11.74 54.03 24.23
CA THR A 167 12.07 54.88 25.38
C THR A 167 13.39 55.62 25.12
N ALA A 168 14.42 54.94 24.61
CA ALA A 168 15.70 55.56 24.27
C ALA A 168 15.53 56.66 23.20
N TYR A 169 14.75 56.40 22.14
CA TYR A 169 14.46 57.42 21.12
C TYR A 169 13.73 58.62 21.69
N ARG A 170 12.75 58.41 22.57
CA ARG A 170 12.03 59.50 23.24
C ARG A 170 12.98 60.37 24.05
N ASP A 171 13.85 59.74 24.84
CA ASP A 171 14.75 60.45 25.75
C ASP A 171 15.83 61.21 24.97
N GLU A 172 16.36 60.65 23.88
CA GLU A 172 17.31 61.32 23.01
C GLU A 172 16.66 62.50 22.26
N ASN A 173 15.43 62.33 21.75
CA ASN A 173 14.68 63.42 21.15
C ASN A 173 14.46 64.57 22.14
N LYS A 174 14.15 64.26 23.41
CA LYS A 174 14.03 65.27 24.47
C LYS A 174 15.36 65.98 24.70
N ARG A 175 16.46 65.24 24.80
CA ARG A 175 17.82 65.79 24.96
C ARG A 175 18.17 66.76 23.83
N LEU A 176 17.92 66.37 22.59
CA LEU A 176 18.14 67.20 21.40
C LEU A 176 17.27 68.46 21.40
N MET A 177 15.99 68.34 21.76
CA MET A 177 15.11 69.50 21.87
C MET A 177 15.61 70.50 22.91
N GLU A 178 15.95 70.02 24.10
CA GLU A 178 16.47 70.89 25.16
C GLU A 178 17.80 71.53 24.78
N GLN A 179 18.70 70.80 24.12
CA GLN A 179 19.95 71.35 23.59
C GLN A 179 19.65 72.47 22.57
N SER A 180 18.78 72.21 21.59
CA SER A 180 18.39 73.21 20.59
C SER A 180 17.73 74.45 21.20
N TRP A 181 17.06 74.30 22.34
CA TRP A 181 16.45 75.40 23.07
C TRP A 181 17.50 76.24 23.80
N ARG A 182 18.47 75.60 24.46
CA ARG A 182 19.62 76.28 25.08
C ARG A 182 20.45 77.03 24.05
N ASP A 183 20.74 76.41 22.92
CA ASP A 183 21.51 77.02 21.83
C ASP A 183 20.77 78.25 21.28
N ARG A 184 19.46 78.14 20.99
CA ARG A 184 18.65 79.29 20.55
C ARG A 184 18.60 80.42 21.59
N ALA A 185 18.51 80.10 22.88
CA ALA A 185 18.54 81.10 23.93
C ALA A 185 19.90 81.81 24.00
N LEU A 186 20.99 81.07 23.85
CA LEU A 186 22.34 81.63 23.81
C LEU A 186 22.54 82.53 22.58
N THR A 187 22.12 82.07 21.39
CA THR A 187 22.19 82.86 20.16
C THR A 187 21.44 84.19 20.30
N ARG A 188 20.20 84.15 20.81
CA ARG A 188 19.42 85.39 21.08
C ARG A 188 20.11 86.32 22.07
N SER A 189 20.73 85.78 23.12
CA SER A 189 21.47 86.57 24.10
C SER A 189 22.68 87.27 23.46
N GLN A 190 23.44 86.54 22.63
CA GLN A 190 24.58 87.08 21.90
C GLN A 190 24.17 88.13 20.86
N GLU A 191 23.06 87.89 20.13
CA GLU A 191 22.47 88.86 19.21
C GLU A 191 22.09 90.14 19.93
N ASN A 192 21.38 90.05 21.07
CA ASN A 192 21.02 91.21 21.89
C ASN A 192 22.26 91.99 22.37
N LEU A 193 23.34 91.31 22.76
CA LEU A 193 24.59 91.98 23.15
C LEU A 193 25.23 92.72 21.98
N LYS A 194 25.33 92.08 20.80
CA LYS A 194 25.86 92.70 19.59
C LYS A 194 25.02 93.90 19.16
N GLU A 195 23.69 93.81 19.23
CA GLU A 195 22.81 94.94 18.93
C GLU A 195 23.03 96.10 19.90
N ARG A 196 23.22 95.84 21.20
CA ARG A 196 23.57 96.89 22.19
C ARG A 196 24.92 97.55 21.89
N GLU A 197 25.92 96.77 21.51
CA GLU A 197 27.23 97.29 21.09
C GLU A 197 27.11 98.16 19.83
N LEU A 198 26.28 97.76 18.87
CA LEU A 198 25.99 98.56 17.68
C LEU A 198 25.26 99.87 18.01
N LEU A 199 24.36 99.86 18.99
CA LEU A 199 23.66 101.08 19.45
C LEU A 199 24.60 102.12 20.04
N CYS A 200 25.73 101.70 20.64
CA CYS A 200 26.77 102.64 21.08
C CYS A 200 27.41 103.40 19.91
N LEU A 201 27.41 102.83 18.69
CA LEU A 201 27.96 103.44 17.48
C LEU A 201 26.90 104.15 16.63
N ASN A 202 25.67 103.61 16.58
CA ASN A 202 24.54 104.16 15.84
C ASN A 202 23.27 104.10 16.71
N PRO A 203 22.72 105.24 17.17
CA PRO A 203 21.66 105.26 18.18
C PRO A 203 20.29 104.76 17.70
N ILE A 204 20.12 104.42 16.42
CA ILE A 204 18.84 103.95 15.88
C ILE A 204 18.79 102.42 15.87
N ASN A 205 17.81 101.86 16.58
CA ASN A 205 17.50 100.42 16.58
C ASN A 205 16.69 100.04 15.32
N TRP A 206 17.38 99.86 14.18
CA TRP A 206 16.74 99.52 12.91
C TRP A 206 16.04 98.15 12.89
N SER A 207 16.49 97.20 13.70
CA SER A 207 15.92 95.84 13.76
C SER A 207 14.71 95.73 14.69
N GLY A 208 14.53 96.66 15.63
CA GLY A 208 13.38 96.69 16.54
C GLY A 208 13.32 95.51 17.52
N THR A 209 14.42 94.76 17.66
CA THR A 209 14.50 93.50 18.42
C THR A 209 14.78 93.72 19.90
N LEU A 210 15.54 94.76 20.25
CA LEU A 210 15.70 95.25 21.62
C LEU A 210 14.45 96.02 22.06
N LYS A 211 13.73 95.44 23.03
CA LYS A 211 12.64 96.10 23.77
C LYS A 211 13.18 96.87 24.97
#